data_AF-A0A6N3G3B1-F1
#
_entry.id   AF-A0A6N3G3B1-F1
#
_cell.length_a   1.000
_cell.length_b   1.000
_cell.length_c   1.000
_cell.angle_alpha   90.00
_cell.angle_beta   90.00
_cell.angle_gamma   90.00
#
_symmetry.space_group_name_H-M   'P 1'
#
loop_
_entity.id
_entity.type
_entity.pdbx_description
1 polymer ?
#
loop_
_entity_poly.entity_id
_entity_poly.type
_entity_poly.pdbx_seq_one_letter_code
_entity_poly.pdbx_strand_id
1 'polypeptide(L)' 'MKIKIIRGTNVEKLESEINEFIKDKCIIKINHEIVTSRLYDRSVNILVFIILYDEYNHCGYLELDSILDLKNDKTN' A
#
# COMPACT_ATOMS: atom_id res chain seq x y z
N MET A 1 -15.13 2.05 -1.11
CA MET A 1 -14.05 3.06 -0.91
C MET A 1 -13.79 3.39 0.56
N LYS A 2 -12.54 3.27 1.01
CA LYS A 2 -12.04 3.56 2.36
C LYS A 2 -10.66 4.22 2.30
N ILE A 3 -10.25 4.86 3.39
CA ILE A 3 -8.94 5.50 3.53
C ILE A 3 -8.19 4.83 4.68
N LYS A 4 -6.93 4.45 4.43
CA LYS A 4 -5.97 4.00 5.46
C LYS A 4 -4.86 5.03 5.58
N ILE A 5 -4.54 5.40 6.82
CA ILE A 5 -3.41 6.29 7.14
C ILE A 5 -2.36 5.47 7.88
N ILE A 6 -1.13 5.45 7.36
CA ILE A 6 0.03 4.78 7.95
C ILE A 6 1.10 5.85 8.15
N ARG A 7 1.76 5.88 9.32
CA ARG A 7 2.76 6.91 9.63
C ARG A 7 3.89 6.38 10.48
N GLY A 8 5.08 6.91 10.28
CA GLY A 8 6.26 6.47 11.00
C GLY A 8 7.50 7.30 10.70
N THR A 9 8.57 7.00 11.43
CA THR A 9 9.88 7.64 11.29
C THR A 9 10.94 6.69 10.72
N ASN A 10 10.71 5.37 10.83
CA ASN A 10 11.57 4.33 10.26
C ASN A 10 11.00 3.91 8.89
N VAL A 11 11.81 4.10 7.84
CA VAL A 11 11.41 3.86 6.44
C VAL A 11 11.21 2.37 6.15
N GLU A 12 12.12 1.50 6.59
CA GLU A 12 12.05 0.05 6.34
C GLU A 12 10.79 -0.56 6.97
N LYS A 13 10.47 -0.16 8.20
CA LYS A 13 9.26 -0.61 8.89
C LYS A 13 8.00 -0.12 8.17
N LEU A 14 8.01 1.14 7.73
CA LEU A 14 6.90 1.73 6.97
C LEU A 14 6.66 1.00 5.66
N GLU A 15 7.72 0.74 4.90
CA GLU A 15 7.67 0.01 3.65
C GLU A 15 7.08 -1.38 3.83
N SER A 16 7.55 -2.13 4.84
CA SER A 16 7.01 -3.45 5.16
C SER A 16 5.51 -3.39 5.51
N GLU A 17 5.08 -2.42 6.32
CA GLU A 17 3.68 -2.28 6.74
C GLU A 17 2.77 -1.88 5.57
N ILE A 18 3.25 -1.00 4.69
CA ILE A 18 2.53 -0.59 3.48
C ILE A 18 2.39 -1.79 2.53
N ASN A 19 3.48 -2.50 2.25
CA ASN A 19 3.48 -3.65 1.35
C ASN A 19 2.55 -4.76 1.88
N GLU A 20 2.60 -5.04 3.18
CA GLU A 20 1.68 -5.97 3.85
C GLU A 20 0.22 -5.56 3.69
N PHE A 21 -0.07 -4.26 3.79
CA PHE A 21 -1.43 -3.72 3.70
C PHE A 21 -1.98 -3.70 2.27
N ILE A 22 -1.16 -3.34 1.27
CA ILE A 22 -1.66 -3.14 -0.10
C ILE A 22 -1.76 -4.45 -0.89
N LYS A 23 -1.09 -5.52 -0.46
CA LYS A 23 -0.95 -6.79 -1.21
C LYS A 23 -2.28 -7.41 -1.66
N ASP A 24 -3.35 -7.21 -0.90
CA ASP A 24 -4.67 -7.81 -1.13
C ASP A 24 -5.78 -6.76 -1.29
N LYS A 25 -5.41 -5.50 -1.59
CA LYS A 25 -6.36 -4.38 -1.66
C LYS A 25 -6.43 -3.78 -3.06
N CYS A 26 -7.62 -3.36 -3.46
CA CYS A 26 -7.81 -2.54 -4.66
C CYS A 26 -7.34 -1.11 -4.38
N ILE A 27 -6.08 -0.80 -4.67
CA ILE A 27 -5.53 0.54 -4.45
C ILE A 27 -5.97 1.49 -5.55
N ILE A 28 -6.63 2.57 -5.15
CA ILE A 28 -7.11 3.63 -6.05
C ILE A 28 -6.08 4.76 -6.12
N LYS A 29 -5.53 5.15 -4.97
CA LYS A 29 -4.55 6.24 -4.88
C LYS A 29 -3.70 6.12 -3.62
N ILE A 30 -2.40 6.41 -3.75
CA ILE A 30 -1.48 6.58 -2.63
C ILE A 30 -0.93 8.00 -2.68
N ASN A 31 -1.08 8.73 -1.58
CA ASN A 31 -0.41 10.01 -1.35
C ASN A 31 0.54 9.89 -0.16
N HIS A 32 1.54 10.75 -0.11
CA HIS A 32 2.43 10.85 1.04
C HIS A 32 2.71 12.30 1.38
N GLU A 33 2.93 12.56 2.67
CA GLU A 33 3.33 13.86 3.20
C GLU A 33 4.39 13.68 4.28
N ILE A 34 5.31 14.63 4.38
CA ILE A 34 6.27 14.70 5.47
C ILE A 34 5.75 15.74 6.46
N VAL A 35 5.47 15.30 7.68
CA VAL A 35 5.02 16.16 8.77
C VAL A 35 6.15 16.29 9.78
N THR A 36 6.64 17.51 9.97
CA THR A 36 7.62 17.80 11.02
C THR A 36 6.89 18.05 12.33
N SER A 37 7.09 17.16 13.30
CA SER A 37 6.60 17.33 14.67
C SER A 37 7.71 17.85 15.56
N ARG A 38 7.42 18.86 16.40
CA ARG A 38 8.33 19.33 17.44
C ARG A 38 7.98 18.61 18.74
N LEU A 39 8.87 17.74 19.19
CA LEU A 39 8.80 17.09 20.49
C LEU A 39 9.91 17.66 21.35
N TYR A 40 9.54 18.50 22.31
CA TYR A 40 10.47 19.27 23.14
C TYR A 40 11.39 20.14 22.26
N ASP A 41 12.70 19.90 22.30
CA ASP A 41 13.75 20.63 21.56
C ASP A 41 14.22 19.91 20.28
N ARG A 42 13.56 18.79 19.92
CA ARG A 42 13.91 18.01 18.72
C ARG A 42 12.79 18.07 17.70
N SER A 43 13.18 18.31 16.45
CA SER A 43 12.29 18.19 15.29
C SER A 43 12.38 16.77 14.74
N VAL A 44 11.26 16.08 14.69
CA VAL A 44 11.16 14.73 14.15
C VAL A 44 10.31 14.79 12.89
N ASN A 45 10.86 14.35 11.77
CA ASN A 45 10.12 14.20 10.53
C ASN A 45 9.38 12.86 10.56
N ILE A 46 8.06 12.92 10.39
CA ILE A 46 7.18 11.77 10.32
C ILE A 46 6.68 11.67 8.87
N LEU A 47 6.94 10.54 8.23
CA LEU A 47 6.38 10.25 6.92
C LEU A 47 4.98 9.67 7.11
N VAL A 48 3.99 10.25 6.43
CA VAL A 48 2.57 9.87 6.50
C VAL A 48 2.13 9.43 5.11
N PHE A 49 1.60 8.21 5.00
CA PHE A 49 0.97 7.68 3.79
C PHE A 49 -0.54 7.68 3.95
N ILE A 50 -1.23 8.14 2.92
CA ILE A 50 -2.69 8.18 2.83
C ILE A 50 -3.09 7.34 1.64
N ILE A 51 -3.71 6.19 1.91
CA ILE A 51 -4.04 5.17 0.92
C ILE A 51 -5.56 5.12 0.76
N LEU A 52 -6.04 5.47 -0.43
CA LEU A 52 -7.43 5.30 -0.85
C LEU A 52 -7.56 3.94 -1.52
N TYR A 53 -8.46 3.10 -1.00
CA TYR A 53 -8.66 1.73 -1.49
C TYR A 53 -10.13 1.36 -1.51
N ASP A 54 -10.49 0.33 -2.27
CA ASP A 54 -11.79 -0.34 -2.15
C ASP A 54 -11.69 -1.68 -1.43
N GLU A 55 -12.74 -2.02 -0.68
CA GLU A 55 -12.87 -3.29 0.04
C GLU A 55 -13.57 -4.38 -0.78
N TYR A 56 -14.21 -4.01 -1.89
CA TYR A 56 -14.87 -5.00 -2.73
C TYR A 56 -13.85 -5.97 -3.35
N ASN A 57 -14.12 -7.25 -3.07
CA ASN A 57 -13.42 -8.49 -3.40
C ASN A 57 -12.22 -8.39 -4.36
N HIS A 58 -11.06 -8.82 -3.84
CA HIS A 58 -9.97 -9.44 -4.57
C HIS A 58 -9.66 -8.79 -5.93
N CYS A 59 -9.10 -7.57 -5.91
CA CYS A 59 -8.14 -7.17 -6.96
C CYS A 59 -6.82 -7.92 -6.73
N GLY A 60 -6.90 -9.25 -6.57
CA GLY A 60 -5.76 -10.11 -6.38
C GLY A 60 -4.70 -9.66 -7.35
N TYR A 61 -3.48 -9.43 -6.84
CA TYR A 61 -2.33 -9.81 -7.62
C TYR A 61 -2.70 -11.17 -8.22
N LEU A 62 -2.95 -11.20 -9.53
CA LEU A 62 -2.99 -12.48 -10.21
C LEU A 62 -1.65 -13.10 -9.83
N GLU A 63 -1.68 -14.17 -9.04
CA GLU A 63 -0.49 -15.00 -8.88
C GLU A 63 -0.01 -15.24 -10.30
N LEU A 64 1.30 -15.08 -10.54
CA LEU A 64 1.88 -15.23 -11.89
C LEU A 64 1.41 -16.54 -12.55
N ASP A 65 1.13 -17.56 -11.75
CA ASP A 65 0.54 -18.84 -12.14
C ASP A 65 -0.88 -18.71 -12.72
N SER A 66 -1.73 -17.85 -12.17
CA SER A 66 -3.06 -17.55 -12.73
C SER A 66 -3.01 -16.81 -14.08
N ILE A 67 -1.90 -16.11 -14.38
CA ILE A 67 -1.68 -15.48 -15.70
C ILE A 67 -1.24 -16.52 -16.73
N LEU A 68 -0.50 -17.55 -16.32
CA LEU A 68 -0.03 -18.62 -17.19
C LEU A 68 -1.18 -19.48 -17.73
N ASP A 69 -2.18 -19.79 -16.89
CA ASP A 69 -3.38 -20.53 -17.32
C ASP A 69 -4.20 -19.76 -18.37
N LEU A 70 -4.29 -18.43 -18.23
CA LEU A 70 -4.99 -17.54 -19.17
C LEU A 70 -4.34 -17.47 -20.57
N LYS A 71 -3.04 -17.79 -20.69
CA LYS A 71 -2.35 -17.89 -21.98
C LYS A 71 -2.57 -19.23 -22.67
N ASN A 72 -2.79 -20.32 -21.93
CA ASN A 72 -2.97 -21.64 -22.50
C ASN A 72 -4.37 -21.87 -23.11
N ASP A 73 -5.39 -21.16 -22.61
CA ASP A 73 -6.77 -21.25 -23.12
C ASP A 73 -7.01 -20.58 -24.49
N LYS A 74 -5.99 -19.94 -25.10
CA LYS A 74 -6.08 -19.37 -26.46
C LYS A 74 -5.56 -20.29 -27.57
N THR A 75 -5.31 -21.56 -27.26
CA THR A 75 -4.87 -22.58 -28.22
C THR A 75 -5.79 -23.78 -28.18
N ASN A 76 -6.99 -23.62 -28.74
CA ASN A 76 -7.81 -24.68 -29.34
C ASN A 76 -8.71 -24.09 -30.41
#